data_AF-A0A2V5QKX0-F1
#
_entry.id   AF-A0A2V5QKX0-F1
#
_cell.length_a   1.000
_cell.length_b   1.000
_cell.length_c   1.000
_cell.angle_alpha   90.00
_cell.angle_beta   90.00
_cell.angle_gamma   90.00
#
_symmetry.space_group_name_H-M   'P 1'
#
loop_
_entity.id
_entity.type
_entity.pdbx_description
1 polymer ?
#
loop_
_entity_poly.entity_id
_entity_poly.type
_entity_poly.pdbx_seq_one_letter_code
_entity_poly.pdbx_strand_id
1 'polypeptide(L)'
;WMLAFCIFWAYIGFGQYMLIWYANIPEETQYFITRNTQSWWALSMLLVIGRFFIAFPILLMRSIKKHPHQLCIVAGWIVCMQMLDIYLIVLPSLHGTGFHPSIWDLLSLIAVGATLGFVYLRLVPRTSLFPVRDPRLIESLQTVN
;
A
#
# COMPACT_ATOMS: atom_id res chain seq x y z
N TRP A 1 10.45 -0.19 10.74
CA TRP A 1 9.02 0.16 10.75
C TRP A 1 8.26 -0.37 9.55
N MET A 2 8.67 -0.08 8.31
CA MET A 2 7.97 -0.53 7.08
C MET A 2 7.67 -2.04 7.03
N LEU A 3 8.64 -2.89 7.42
CA LEU A 3 8.42 -4.35 7.52
C LEU A 3 7.27 -4.69 8.50
N ALA A 4 7.23 -4.04 9.66
CA ALA A 4 6.20 -4.30 10.67
C ALA A 4 4.81 -3.92 10.15
N PHE A 5 4.68 -2.79 9.45
CA PHE A 5 3.42 -2.40 8.81
C PHE A 5 3.02 -3.32 7.65
N CYS A 6 3.98 -3.87 6.90
CA CYS A 6 3.70 -4.88 5.87
C CYS A 6 3.09 -6.15 6.49
N ILE A 7 3.68 -6.64 7.59
CA ILE A 7 3.15 -7.79 8.33
C ILE A 7 1.78 -7.46 8.95
N PHE A 8 1.63 -6.27 9.53
CA PHE A 8 0.38 -5.82 10.13
C PHE A 8 -0.77 -5.75 9.12
N TRP A 9 -0.51 -5.23 7.92
CA TRP A 9 -1.50 -5.22 6.85
C TRP A 9 -1.92 -6.64 6.45
N ALA A 10 -0.95 -7.56 6.30
CA ALA A 10 -1.25 -8.95 5.97
C ALA A 10 -2.05 -9.64 7.09
N TYR A 11 -1.73 -9.34 8.34
CA TYR A 11 -2.48 -9.83 9.50
C TYR A 11 -3.95 -9.39 9.48
N ILE A 12 -4.21 -8.09 9.27
CA ILE A 12 -5.60 -7.59 9.19
C ILE A 12 -6.33 -8.18 7.99
N GLY A 13 -5.72 -8.14 6.80
CA GLY A 13 -6.34 -8.62 5.57
C GLY A 13 -6.66 -10.12 5.63
N PHE A 14 -5.71 -10.92 6.11
CA PHE A 14 -5.95 -12.35 6.32
C PHE A 14 -6.98 -12.61 7.41
N GLY A 15 -6.94 -11.88 8.53
CA GLY A 15 -7.91 -12.00 9.60
C GLY A 15 -9.34 -11.73 9.13
N GLN A 16 -9.53 -10.67 8.34
CA GLN A 16 -10.82 -10.35 7.73
C GLN A 16 -11.31 -11.47 6.81
N TYR A 17 -10.44 -11.95 5.91
CA TYR A 17 -10.79 -13.03 4.99
C TYR A 17 -11.17 -14.32 5.73
N MET A 18 -10.36 -14.73 6.72
CA MET A 18 -10.57 -15.96 7.48
C MET A 18 -11.88 -15.90 8.27
N LEU A 19 -12.18 -14.78 8.95
CA LEU A 19 -13.40 -14.62 9.74
C LEU A 19 -14.66 -14.69 8.87
N ILE A 20 -14.68 -14.00 7.72
CA ILE A 20 -15.82 -14.01 6.81
C ILE A 20 -16.00 -15.40 6.18
N TRP A 21 -14.89 -16.04 5.77
CA TRP A 21 -14.92 -17.39 5.24
C TRP A 21 -15.42 -18.43 6.26
N TYR A 22 -15.01 -18.30 7.53
CA TYR A 22 -15.41 -19.22 8.59
C TYR A 22 -16.87 -19.03 9.03
N ALA A 23 -17.32 -17.78 9.18
CA ALA A 23 -18.70 -17.48 9.58
C ALA A 23 -19.72 -17.76 8.47
N ASN A 24 -19.30 -17.61 7.20
CA ASN A 24 -20.08 -17.88 6.00
C ASN A 24 -21.51 -17.28 6.01
N ILE A 25 -21.64 -16.05 6.51
CA ILE A 25 -22.89 -15.31 6.54
C ILE A 25 -23.16 -14.77 5.12
N PRO A 26 -24.29 -15.11 4.47
CA PRO A 26 -24.48 -14.90 3.04
C PRO A 26 -24.35 -13.44 2.62
N GLU A 27 -24.79 -12.48 3.45
CA GLU A 27 -24.68 -11.05 3.18
C GLU A 27 -23.22 -10.59 3.05
N GLU A 28 -22.33 -11.11 3.89
CA GLU A 28 -20.91 -10.72 3.93
C GLU A 28 -20.05 -11.53 2.95
N THR A 29 -20.41 -12.80 2.71
CA THR A 29 -19.65 -13.67 1.79
C THR A 29 -19.73 -13.20 0.34
N GLN A 30 -20.81 -12.51 -0.07
CA GLN A 30 -20.92 -11.94 -1.42
C GLN A 30 -19.73 -11.02 -1.77
N TYR A 31 -19.20 -10.28 -0.79
CA TYR A 31 -18.04 -9.41 -0.99
C TYR A 31 -16.83 -10.16 -1.54
N PHE A 32 -16.52 -11.33 -0.95
CA PHE A 32 -15.39 -12.15 -1.39
C PHE A 32 -15.74 -13.01 -2.61
N ILE A 33 -16.99 -13.45 -2.79
CA ILE A 33 -17.39 -14.19 -3.99
C ILE A 33 -17.14 -13.36 -5.25
N THR A 34 -17.58 -12.11 -5.30
CA THR A 34 -17.37 -11.24 -6.48
C THR A 34 -15.88 -11.05 -6.79
N ARG A 35 -15.04 -10.96 -5.76
CA ARG A 35 -13.59 -10.69 -5.89
C ARG A 35 -12.75 -11.94 -6.15
N ASN A 36 -13.28 -13.11 -5.81
CA ASN A 36 -12.64 -14.41 -6.01
C ASN A 36 -13.11 -15.09 -7.31
N THR A 37 -13.93 -14.41 -8.13
CA THR A 37 -14.48 -14.93 -9.39
C THR A 37 -13.91 -14.16 -10.59
N GLN A 38 -13.75 -14.85 -11.75
CA GLN A 38 -13.23 -14.27 -13.01
C GLN A 38 -11.85 -13.62 -12.84
N SER A 39 -11.56 -12.55 -13.61
CA SER A 39 -10.29 -11.82 -13.63
C SER A 39 -9.90 -11.19 -12.29
N TRP A 40 -10.86 -10.96 -11.39
CA TRP A 40 -10.62 -10.39 -10.06
C TRP A 40 -9.82 -11.32 -9.15
N TRP A 41 -9.93 -12.64 -9.36
CA TRP A 41 -9.12 -13.62 -8.68
C TRP A 41 -7.63 -13.41 -8.93
N ALA A 42 -7.25 -13.21 -10.20
CA ALA A 42 -5.85 -13.02 -10.59
C ALA A 42 -5.26 -11.75 -9.97
N LEU A 43 -6.03 -10.66 -9.92
CA LEU A 43 -5.61 -9.41 -9.29
C LEU A 43 -5.52 -9.51 -7.77
N SER A 44 -6.47 -10.20 -7.12
CA SER A 44 -6.44 -10.45 -5.68
C SER A 44 -5.23 -11.32 -5.30
N MET A 45 -4.92 -12.34 -6.09
CA MET A 45 -3.73 -13.17 -5.90
C MET A 45 -2.44 -12.37 -6.14
N LEU A 46 -2.40 -11.52 -7.19
CA LEU A 46 -1.29 -10.60 -7.45
C LEU A 46 -1.06 -9.67 -6.26
N LEU A 47 -2.12 -9.14 -5.64
CA LEU A 47 -2.00 -8.29 -4.47
C LEU A 47 -1.36 -9.05 -3.29
N VAL A 48 -1.85 -10.25 -2.97
CA VAL A 48 -1.30 -11.04 -1.86
C VAL A 48 0.18 -11.38 -2.10
N ILE A 49 0.50 -11.85 -3.32
CA ILE A 49 1.89 -12.21 -3.67
C ILE A 49 2.77 -10.96 -3.71
N GLY A 50 2.35 -9.92 -4.42
CA GLY A 50 3.13 -8.71 -4.66
C GLY A 50 3.34 -7.87 -3.41
N ARG A 51 2.30 -7.70 -2.60
CA ARG A 51 2.34 -6.84 -1.41
C ARG A 51 2.94 -7.54 -0.19
N PHE A 52 2.67 -8.83 -0.01
CA PHE A 52 3.18 -9.57 1.13
C PHE A 52 4.35 -10.48 0.75
N PHE A 53 4.16 -11.50 -0.08
CA PHE A 53 5.20 -12.50 -0.33
C PHE A 53 6.45 -11.98 -1.05
N ILE A 54 6.35 -10.94 -1.88
CA ILE A 54 7.50 -10.29 -2.52
C ILE A 54 8.11 -9.24 -1.58
N ALA A 55 7.29 -8.35 -1.02
CA ALA A 55 7.82 -7.25 -0.20
C ALA A 55 8.39 -7.73 1.14
N PHE A 56 7.84 -8.78 1.74
CA PHE A 56 8.28 -9.34 3.02
C PHE A 56 9.75 -9.82 3.01
N PRO A 57 10.20 -10.74 2.13
CA PRO A 57 11.59 -11.20 2.13
C PRO A 57 12.56 -10.08 1.74
N ILE A 58 12.16 -9.21 0.81
CA ILE A 58 12.95 -8.02 0.43
C ILE A 58 13.16 -7.12 1.65
N LEU A 59 12.11 -6.84 2.41
CA LEU A 59 12.19 -6.06 3.65
C LEU A 59 12.75 -6.86 4.84
N LEU A 60 12.99 -8.16 4.73
CA LEU A 60 13.68 -8.93 5.77
C LEU A 60 15.20 -8.68 5.70
N MET A 61 15.73 -8.57 4.48
CA MET A 61 17.16 -8.37 4.22
C MET A 61 17.69 -7.08 4.87
N ARG A 62 18.71 -7.20 5.72
CA ARG A 62 19.35 -6.06 6.38
C ARG A 62 20.06 -5.12 5.40
N SER A 63 20.62 -5.66 4.32
CA SER A 63 21.34 -4.89 3.29
C SER A 63 20.44 -3.80 2.68
N ILE A 64 19.22 -4.16 2.30
CA ILE A 64 18.24 -3.24 1.70
C ILE A 64 17.82 -2.13 2.67
N LYS A 65 17.81 -2.40 3.98
CA LYS A 65 17.48 -1.40 5.01
C LYS A 65 18.58 -0.37 5.24
N LYS A 66 19.84 -0.70 4.93
CA LYS A 66 20.96 0.23 5.06
C LYS A 66 21.12 1.13 3.83
N HIS A 67 20.61 0.72 2.67
CA HIS A 67 20.70 1.49 1.44
C HIS A 67 19.42 2.28 1.17
N PRO A 68 19.41 3.62 1.34
CA PRO A 68 18.20 4.43 1.21
C PRO A 68 17.58 4.36 -0.19
N HIS A 69 18.40 4.26 -1.24
CA HIS A 69 17.90 4.15 -2.62
C HIS A 69 17.09 2.86 -2.84
N GLN A 70 17.59 1.73 -2.34
CA GLN A 70 16.88 0.45 -2.45
C GLN A 70 15.59 0.48 -1.62
N LEU A 71 15.63 1.09 -0.43
CA LEU A 71 14.44 1.26 0.40
C LEU A 71 13.37 2.13 -0.28
N CYS A 72 13.76 3.18 -1.01
CA CYS A 72 12.83 4.00 -1.78
C CYS A 72 12.14 3.22 -2.90
N ILE A 73 12.86 2.33 -3.61
CA ILE A 73 12.26 1.48 -4.65
C ILE A 73 11.19 0.56 -4.03
N VAL A 74 11.50 -0.05 -2.88
CA VAL A 74 10.55 -0.92 -2.16
C VAL A 74 9.35 -0.13 -1.63
N ALA A 75 9.56 1.08 -1.13
CA ALA A 75 8.49 1.97 -0.71
C ALA A 75 7.55 2.31 -1.89
N GLY A 76 8.12 2.63 -3.05
CA GLY A 76 7.36 2.88 -4.28
C GLY A 76 6.54 1.66 -4.70
N TRP A 77 7.13 0.47 -4.66
CA TRP A 77 6.41 -0.79 -4.90
C TRP A 77 5.22 -1.00 -3.95
N ILE A 78 5.42 -0.75 -2.65
CA ILE A 78 4.35 -0.88 -1.65
C ILE A 78 3.22 0.12 -1.91
N VAL A 79 3.55 1.35 -2.32
CA VAL A 79 2.55 2.36 -2.71
C VAL A 79 1.78 1.90 -3.96
N CYS A 80 2.44 1.37 -4.99
CA CYS A 80 1.75 0.78 -6.14
C CYS A 80 0.81 -0.36 -5.73
N MET A 81 1.23 -1.22 -4.82
CA MET A 81 0.38 -2.29 -4.28
C MET A 81 -0.75 -1.75 -3.40
N GLN A 82 -0.58 -0.61 -2.72
CA GLN A 82 -1.67 0.09 -2.03
C GLN A 82 -2.71 0.63 -2.99
N MET A 83 -2.28 1.10 -4.16
CA MET A 83 -3.19 1.57 -5.19
C MET A 83 -4.00 0.40 -5.76
N LEU A 84 -3.36 -0.75 -5.97
CA LEU A 84 -4.05 -1.98 -6.36
C LEU A 84 -5.03 -2.47 -5.29
N ASP A 85 -4.67 -2.38 -4.00
CA ASP A 85 -5.55 -2.72 -2.87
C ASP A 85 -6.83 -1.89 -2.89
N ILE A 86 -6.71 -0.56 -3.01
CA ILE A 86 -7.86 0.35 -3.12
C ILE A 86 -8.68 0.05 -4.38
N TYR A 87 -8.02 -0.24 -5.51
CA TYR A 87 -8.67 -0.60 -6.76
C TYR A 87 -9.55 -1.86 -6.60
N LEU A 88 -9.04 -2.89 -5.92
CA LEU A 88 -9.76 -4.13 -5.64
C LEU A 88 -10.89 -3.97 -4.61
N ILE A 89 -10.79 -3.00 -3.72
CA ILE A 89 -11.88 -2.67 -2.80
C ILE A 89 -13.04 -1.99 -3.56
N VAL A 90 -12.73 -1.04 -4.45
CA VAL A 90 -13.74 -0.14 -5.06
C VAL A 90 -14.35 -0.67 -6.35
N LEU A 91 -13.58 -1.20 -7.29
CA LEU A 91 -14.11 -1.45 -8.65
C LEU A 91 -14.99 -2.68 -8.82
N PRO A 92 -14.77 -3.80 -8.10
CA PRO A 92 -15.68 -4.95 -8.17
C PRO A 92 -17.12 -4.63 -7.74
N SER A 93 -17.34 -3.58 -6.94
CA SER A 93 -18.70 -3.16 -6.57
C SER A 93 -19.37 -2.30 -7.65
N LEU A 94 -18.61 -1.68 -8.55
CA LEU A 94 -19.11 -0.87 -9.67
C LEU A 94 -19.29 -1.69 -10.95
N HIS A 95 -18.40 -2.64 -11.21
CA HIS A 95 -18.38 -3.45 -12.43
C HIS A 95 -18.38 -4.94 -12.09
N GLY A 96 -19.56 -5.54 -12.00
CA GLY A 96 -19.73 -6.98 -11.73
C GLY A 96 -19.28 -7.90 -12.88
N THR A 97 -19.09 -7.35 -14.10
CA THR A 97 -18.77 -8.12 -15.31
C THR A 97 -17.34 -7.84 -15.79
N GLY A 98 -16.36 -8.36 -15.05
CA GLY A 98 -14.95 -8.43 -15.47
C GLY A 98 -14.13 -7.12 -15.37
N PHE A 99 -12.82 -7.26 -15.51
CA PHE A 99 -11.85 -6.17 -15.38
C PHE A 99 -11.83 -5.29 -16.64
N HIS A 100 -12.40 -4.09 -16.54
CA HIS A 100 -12.38 -3.07 -17.60
C HIS A 100 -11.73 -1.79 -17.06
N PRO A 101 -10.40 -1.67 -17.13
CA PRO A 101 -9.72 -0.48 -16.68
C PRO A 101 -10.10 0.70 -17.58
N SER A 102 -10.67 1.74 -16.99
CA SER A 102 -11.02 2.95 -17.71
C SER A 102 -9.89 3.97 -17.60
N ILE A 103 -9.73 4.79 -18.65
CA ILE A 103 -8.77 5.90 -18.61
C ILE A 103 -9.13 6.91 -17.50
N TRP A 104 -10.40 6.97 -17.13
CA TRP A 104 -10.92 7.81 -16.05
C TRP A 104 -10.42 7.36 -14.67
N ASP A 105 -10.23 6.05 -14.46
CA ASP A 105 -9.70 5.52 -13.20
C ASP A 105 -8.26 6.02 -13.00
N LEU A 106 -7.44 5.92 -14.05
CA LEU A 106 -6.07 6.41 -14.04
C LEU A 106 -6.01 7.93 -13.90
N LEU A 107 -6.87 8.66 -14.60
CA LEU A 107 -6.91 10.12 -14.53
C LEU A 107 -7.29 10.60 -13.12
N SER A 108 -8.27 9.97 -12.47
CA SER A 108 -8.69 10.32 -11.11
C SER A 108 -7.53 10.16 -10.11
N LEU A 109 -6.77 9.09 -10.26
CA LEU A 109 -5.63 8.77 -9.41
C LEU A 109 -4.45 9.72 -9.64
N ILE A 110 -4.17 10.06 -10.90
CA ILE A 110 -3.17 11.08 -11.25
C ILE A 110 -3.59 12.45 -10.72
N ALA A 111 -4.87 12.82 -10.85
CA ALA A 111 -5.37 14.11 -10.39
C ALA A 111 -5.19 14.27 -8.87
N VAL A 112 -5.57 13.27 -8.07
CA VAL A 112 -5.37 13.27 -6.62
C VAL A 112 -3.88 13.29 -6.27
N GLY A 113 -3.07 12.43 -6.88
CA GLY A 113 -1.64 12.37 -6.63
C GLY A 113 -0.91 13.67 -6.99
N ALA A 114 -1.22 14.27 -8.14
CA ALA A 114 -0.64 15.52 -8.59
C ALA A 114 -1.06 16.70 -7.70
N THR A 115 -2.32 16.75 -7.26
CA THR A 115 -2.81 17.80 -6.37
C THR A 115 -2.12 17.72 -5.00
N LEU A 116 -2.02 16.52 -4.43
CA LEU A 116 -1.34 16.30 -3.16
C LEU A 116 0.16 16.65 -3.28
N GLY A 117 0.80 16.19 -4.36
CA GLY A 117 2.21 16.48 -4.66
C GLY A 117 2.46 17.99 -4.81
N PHE A 118 1.58 18.70 -5.52
CA PHE A 118 1.66 20.14 -5.69
C PHE A 118 1.54 20.90 -4.36
N VAL A 119 0.57 20.54 -3.52
CA VAL A 119 0.39 21.15 -2.18
C VAL A 119 1.61 20.87 -1.30
N TYR A 120 2.10 19.64 -1.28
CA TYR A 120 3.27 19.24 -0.52
C TYR A 120 4.51 20.02 -0.95
N LEU A 121 4.82 20.06 -2.25
CA LEU A 121 5.96 20.78 -2.80
C LEU A 121 5.87 22.30 -2.60
N ARG A 122 4.66 22.86 -2.52
CA ARG A 122 4.46 24.27 -2.13
C ARG A 122 4.70 24.53 -0.65
N LEU A 123 4.44 23.56 0.22
CA LEU A 123 4.56 23.72 1.67
C LEU A 123 5.99 23.52 2.17
N VAL A 124 6.71 22.54 1.61
CA VAL A 124 8.10 22.21 1.99
C VAL A 124 9.02 23.45 2.06
N PRO A 125 9.12 24.33 1.05
CA PRO A 125 10.02 25.48 1.09
C PRO A 125 9.57 26.58 2.08
N ARG A 126 8.33 26.52 2.59
CA ARG A 126 7.83 27.49 3.59
C ARG A 126 8.26 27.16 5.00
N THR A 127 8.85 25.99 5.23
CA THR A 127 9.26 25.50 6.54
C THR A 127 10.71 25.05 6.52
N SER A 128 11.44 25.22 7.62
CA SER A 128 12.77 24.62 7.75
C SER A 128 12.65 23.11 7.74
N LEU A 129 13.32 22.44 6.79
CA LEU A 129 13.42 20.97 6.70
C LEU A 129 14.11 20.36 7.93
N PHE A 130 14.95 21.16 8.60
CA PHE A 130 15.66 20.75 9.79
C PHE A 130 15.02 21.38 11.03
N PRO A 131 14.71 20.60 12.09
CA PRO A 131 14.10 21.14 13.30
C PRO A 131 15.16 21.84 14.18
N VAL A 132 15.49 23.10 13.86
CA VAL A 132 16.61 23.86 14.47
C VAL A 132 16.52 23.99 16.00
N ARG A 133 15.33 23.85 16.60
CA ARG A 133 15.09 24.03 18.04
C ARG A 133 14.83 22.71 18.80
N ASP A 134 15.03 21.56 18.17
CA ASP A 134 14.79 20.28 18.83
C ASP A 134 15.99 19.89 19.72
N PRO A 135 15.80 19.67 21.04
CA PRO A 135 16.89 19.25 21.93
C PRO A 135 17.51 17.90 21.58
N ARG A 136 16.80 17.01 20.86
CA ARG A 136 17.29 15.67 20.47
C ARG A 136 18.01 15.63 19.13
N LEU A 137 18.16 16.79 18.50
CA LEU A 137 18.77 16.92 17.18
C LEU A 137 20.23 16.49 17.16
N ILE A 138 20.99 16.90 18.18
CA ILE A 138 22.42 16.58 18.32
C ILE A 138 22.60 15.07 18.53
N GLU A 139 21.76 14.46 19.36
CA GLU A 139 21.75 13.01 19.59
C GLU A 139 21.46 12.24 18.29
N SER A 140 20.50 12.71 17.50
CA SER A 140 20.10 12.09 16.22
C SER A 140 21.16 12.21 15.12
N LEU A 141 21.97 13.27 15.14
CA LEU A 141 23.12 13.43 14.22
C LEU A 141 24.29 12.52 14.60
N GLN A 142 24.45 12.23 15.90
CA GLN A 142 25.52 11.37 16.41
C GLN A 142 25.21 9.87 16.28
N THR A 143 23.94 9.49 16.14
CA THR A 143 23.55 8.11 15.82
C THR A 143 23.97 7.76 14.38
N VAL A 144 25.21 7.30 14.23
CA VAL A 144 25.71 6.70 12.99
C VAL A 144 25.45 5.18 13.05
N ASN A 145 24.87 4.64 11.98
CA ASN A 145 24.38 3.25 11.87
C ASN A 145 25.14 2.47 10.79
#